data_AF-A0A8T5Q454-F1
#
_entry.id   AF-A0A8T5Q454-F1
#
_cell.length_a   1.000
_cell.length_b   1.000
_cell.length_c   1.000
_cell.angle_alpha   90.00
_cell.angle_beta   90.00
_cell.angle_gamma   90.00
#
_symmetry.space_group_name_H-M   'P 1'
#
loop_
_entity.id
_entity.type
_entity.pdbx_description
1 polymer ?
#
loop_
_entity_poly.entity_id
_entity_poly.type
_entity_poly.pdbx_seq_one_letter_code
_entity_poly.pdbx_strand_id
1 'polypeptide(L)'
;TALVNKTIYTTAIYSINFTSLPRTTYLYNATIYDKASNYNWTSIRTITLVQDATPPNINLRSPADGASWTTSSTVTFTYNVSDDNPIRNCSLIINGVIDQTDVTITRNISQTFTKSLANADHNWSVTCYDNLENQGNSSVYNLTVNYVSSSTPGSTGGGGGGSGSGGGGGSVPALADNIKTKTWYEVYKGKEIEWEIGDFTVTSLKADIERDSSEAKITVTLLEEKPENISAVDNPYHYFEITTQNMNVKKADIQFRVDRSWAAGKEIILSRYNRGWADIPTRYTRRDLTYNYYNAETKGFSYFAIRGESIEKEEDLTVKEDIIQNETQEEIEKPIRLGQKKNTARNIVIFAIEMIIIISLARVIMVYKKKRARIRRIRK
;
A
#
# COMPACT_ATOMS: atom_id res chain seq x y z
N THR A 1 -49.35 3.14 -11.31
CA THR A 1 -47.95 3.00 -11.76
C THR A 1 -47.94 2.79 -13.25
N ALA A 2 -47.43 3.75 -14.02
CA ALA A 2 -47.29 3.60 -15.47
C ALA A 2 -45.99 2.85 -15.79
N LEU A 3 -45.99 2.03 -16.84
CA LEU A 3 -44.80 1.34 -17.33
C LEU A 3 -43.81 2.38 -17.87
N VAL A 4 -42.66 2.55 -17.21
CA VAL A 4 -41.67 3.56 -17.60
C VAL A 4 -40.79 3.08 -18.75
N ASN A 5 -40.39 1.80 -18.74
CA ASN A 5 -39.61 1.21 -19.83
C ASN A 5 -39.84 -0.30 -19.88
N LYS A 6 -39.89 -0.87 -21.09
CA LYS A 6 -39.92 -2.31 -21.34
C LYS A 6 -39.09 -2.59 -22.58
N THR A 7 -38.14 -3.51 -22.45
CA THR A 7 -37.34 -3.98 -23.59
C THR A 7 -37.48 -5.49 -23.70
N ILE A 8 -37.72 -5.97 -24.92
CA ILE A 8 -37.89 -7.40 -25.23
C ILE A 8 -36.67 -7.85 -26.03
N TYR A 9 -36.06 -8.95 -25.60
CA TYR A 9 -34.91 -9.55 -26.27
C TYR A 9 -35.18 -11.01 -26.54
N THR A 10 -34.68 -11.50 -27.68
CA THR A 10 -34.81 -12.90 -28.13
C THR A 10 -33.53 -13.71 -27.91
N THR A 11 -32.48 -13.08 -27.38
CA THR A 11 -31.20 -13.69 -27.02
C THR A 11 -31.07 -13.85 -25.51
N ALA A 12 -30.18 -14.75 -25.06
CA ALA A 12 -29.82 -14.86 -23.66
C ALA A 12 -28.96 -13.65 -23.25
N ILE A 13 -29.56 -12.70 -22.53
CA ILE A 13 -28.89 -11.51 -21.99
C ILE A 13 -28.82 -11.61 -20.48
N TYR A 14 -27.66 -11.32 -19.91
CA TYR A 14 -27.41 -11.39 -18.47
C TYR A 14 -27.50 -10.03 -17.76
N SER A 15 -27.48 -8.90 -18.49
CA SER A 15 -27.60 -7.56 -17.93
C SER A 15 -28.39 -6.62 -18.86
N ILE A 16 -29.28 -5.82 -18.27
CA ILE A 16 -30.03 -4.76 -18.97
C ILE A 16 -29.72 -3.44 -18.27
N ASN A 17 -29.37 -2.43 -19.04
CA ASN A 17 -29.07 -1.09 -18.52
C ASN A 17 -30.15 -0.10 -18.98
N PHE A 18 -30.76 0.61 -18.03
CA PHE A 18 -31.67 1.71 -18.30
C PHE A 18 -31.00 3.02 -17.90
N THR A 19 -30.77 3.88 -18.88
CA THR A 19 -30.18 5.22 -18.68
C THR A 19 -31.27 6.29 -18.72
N SER A 20 -30.96 7.48 -18.21
CA SER A 20 -31.84 8.66 -18.28
C SER A 20 -33.22 8.47 -17.64
N LEU A 21 -33.32 7.57 -16.65
CA LEU A 21 -34.52 7.39 -15.88
C LEU A 21 -34.72 8.59 -14.94
N PRO A 22 -35.95 9.14 -14.82
CA PRO A 22 -36.28 10.11 -13.77
C PRO A 22 -35.87 9.61 -12.38
N ARG A 23 -35.48 10.51 -11.48
CA ARG A 23 -35.05 10.12 -10.13
C ARG A 23 -36.28 9.87 -9.25
N THR A 24 -36.67 8.61 -9.13
CA THR A 24 -37.82 8.16 -8.33
C THR A 24 -37.66 6.70 -7.94
N THR A 25 -38.65 6.16 -7.25
CA THR A 25 -38.74 4.74 -6.90
C THR A 25 -39.32 3.95 -8.06
N TYR A 26 -38.55 3.01 -8.57
CA TYR A 26 -38.95 2.07 -9.60
C TYR A 26 -39.25 0.71 -9.00
N LEU A 27 -40.34 0.13 -9.49
CA LEU A 27 -40.65 -1.28 -9.33
C LEU A 27 -40.27 -1.99 -10.63
N TYR A 28 -39.49 -3.06 -10.54
CA TYR A 28 -39.06 -3.83 -11.70
C TYR A 28 -39.19 -5.33 -11.46
N ASN A 29 -39.49 -6.06 -12.54
CA ASN A 29 -39.44 -7.51 -12.62
C ASN A 29 -38.91 -7.92 -14.01
N ALA A 30 -38.47 -9.16 -14.14
CA ALA A 30 -38.08 -9.74 -15.43
C ALA A 30 -39.06 -10.86 -15.80
N THR A 31 -39.50 -10.88 -17.06
CA THR A 31 -40.35 -11.94 -17.62
C THR A 31 -39.58 -12.67 -18.71
N ILE A 32 -39.59 -14.00 -18.68
CA ILE A 32 -38.90 -14.86 -19.66
C ILE A 32 -39.94 -15.75 -20.34
N TYR A 33 -39.83 -15.89 -21.66
CA TYR A 33 -40.62 -16.81 -22.48
C TYR A 33 -39.74 -17.96 -22.97
N ASP A 34 -40.27 -19.18 -23.01
CA ASP A 34 -39.64 -20.31 -23.69
C ASP A 34 -40.02 -20.38 -25.18
N LYS A 35 -39.44 -21.35 -25.93
CA LYS A 35 -39.73 -21.53 -27.37
C LYS A 35 -41.16 -21.97 -27.67
N ALA A 36 -41.86 -22.51 -26.68
CA ALA A 36 -43.26 -22.91 -26.77
C ALA A 36 -44.21 -21.77 -26.33
N SER A 37 -43.68 -20.56 -26.08
CA SER A 37 -44.41 -19.39 -25.59
C SER A 37 -44.94 -19.50 -24.16
N ASN A 38 -44.48 -20.47 -23.37
CA ASN A 38 -44.72 -20.46 -21.92
C ASN A 38 -43.88 -19.35 -21.28
N TYR A 39 -44.38 -18.73 -20.21
CA TYR A 39 -43.66 -17.64 -19.56
C TYR A 39 -43.69 -17.72 -18.04
N ASN A 40 -42.66 -17.14 -17.43
CA ASN A 40 -42.58 -16.94 -15.99
C ASN A 40 -41.92 -15.58 -15.69
N TRP A 41 -42.10 -15.03 -14.49
CA TRP A 41 -41.50 -13.77 -14.08
C TRP A 41 -40.90 -13.82 -12.67
N THR A 42 -39.94 -12.94 -12.41
CA THR A 42 -39.34 -12.77 -11.09
C THR A 42 -40.27 -12.00 -10.16
N SER A 43 -40.07 -12.13 -8.84
CA SER A 43 -40.68 -11.22 -7.86
C SER A 43 -40.39 -9.76 -8.21
N ILE A 44 -41.34 -8.88 -7.88
CA ILE A 44 -41.18 -7.43 -8.03
C ILE A 44 -40.12 -6.96 -7.03
N ARG A 45 -39.15 -6.19 -7.52
CA ARG A 45 -38.10 -5.55 -6.73
C ARG A 45 -38.25 -4.04 -6.81
N THR A 46 -37.74 -3.36 -5.79
CA THR A 46 -37.79 -1.90 -5.67
C THR A 46 -36.37 -1.33 -5.79
N ILE A 47 -36.21 -0.24 -6.53
CA ILE A 47 -34.98 0.56 -6.56
C ILE A 47 -35.34 2.04 -6.52
N THR A 48 -34.69 2.80 -5.63
CA THR A 48 -34.92 4.24 -5.52
C THR A 48 -33.72 4.99 -6.10
N LEU A 49 -33.98 5.85 -7.08
CA LEU A 49 -33.01 6.79 -7.61
C LEU A 49 -33.24 8.13 -6.90
N VAL A 50 -32.32 8.54 -6.04
CA VAL A 50 -32.40 9.82 -5.32
C VAL A 50 -31.70 10.94 -6.08
N GLN A 51 -32.23 12.16 -5.98
CA GLN A 51 -31.53 13.38 -6.36
C GLN A 51 -30.99 13.99 -5.07
N ASP A 52 -29.67 13.96 -4.93
CA ASP A 52 -29.02 14.87 -4.00
C ASP A 52 -28.40 16.01 -4.80
N ALA A 53 -28.70 17.23 -4.38
CA ALA A 53 -28.08 18.45 -4.88
C ALA A 53 -27.57 19.33 -3.72
N THR A 54 -27.62 18.83 -2.48
CA THR A 54 -27.07 19.52 -1.32
C THR A 54 -25.60 19.14 -1.20
N PRO A 55 -24.68 20.12 -1.29
CA PRO A 55 -23.27 19.83 -1.08
C PRO A 55 -22.92 19.69 0.40
N PRO A 56 -21.81 19.00 0.73
CA PRO A 56 -21.33 18.86 2.09
C PRO A 56 -21.10 20.20 2.80
N ASN A 57 -21.57 20.31 4.04
CA ASN A 57 -21.29 21.46 4.90
C ASN A 57 -20.03 21.20 5.73
N ILE A 58 -19.05 22.09 5.63
CA ILE A 58 -17.73 21.92 6.26
C ILE A 58 -17.50 23.03 7.27
N ASN A 59 -17.22 22.63 8.51
CA ASN A 59 -16.92 23.52 9.63
C ASN A 59 -15.47 23.33 10.08
N LEU A 60 -14.63 24.34 9.85
CA LEU A 60 -13.24 24.34 10.32
C LEU A 60 -13.19 24.58 11.84
N ARG A 61 -12.33 23.85 12.54
CA ARG A 61 -12.22 23.91 14.01
C ARG A 61 -10.87 24.41 14.50
N SER A 62 -9.77 23.95 13.90
CA SER A 62 -8.42 24.30 14.32
C SER A 62 -7.44 24.17 13.15
N PRO A 63 -6.40 25.01 13.05
CA PRO A 63 -6.21 26.25 13.81
C PRO A 63 -7.33 27.27 13.54
N ALA A 64 -7.69 28.11 14.51
CA ALA A 64 -8.71 29.15 14.27
C ALA A 64 -8.24 30.18 13.22
N ASP A 65 -9.17 30.90 12.60
CA ASP A 65 -8.83 31.97 11.66
C ASP A 65 -7.99 33.07 12.35
N GLY A 66 -6.83 33.37 11.77
CA GLY A 66 -5.86 34.32 12.33
C GLY A 66 -5.01 33.77 13.47
N ALA A 67 -5.00 32.44 13.69
CA ALA A 67 -4.19 31.83 14.75
C ALA A 67 -2.69 31.97 14.47
N SER A 68 -1.91 32.12 15.55
CA SER A 68 -0.45 32.01 15.50
C SER A 68 0.00 30.67 16.05
N TRP A 69 0.71 29.90 15.23
CA TRP A 69 1.23 28.58 15.54
C TRP A 69 2.73 28.63 15.82
N THR A 70 3.10 28.53 17.09
CA THR A 70 4.48 28.70 17.56
C THR A 70 5.07 27.45 18.21
N THR A 71 4.27 26.38 18.32
CA THR A 71 4.61 25.17 19.08
C THR A 71 5.56 24.24 18.36
N SER A 72 5.39 24.05 17.04
CA SER A 72 6.24 23.20 16.23
C SER A 72 6.08 23.50 14.73
N SER A 73 6.91 22.87 13.90
CA SER A 73 6.73 22.86 12.45
C SER A 73 5.45 22.17 11.99
N THR A 74 4.90 21.26 12.80
CA THR A 74 3.77 20.43 12.42
C THR A 74 2.46 21.05 12.90
N VAL A 75 1.58 21.33 11.96
CA VAL A 75 0.25 21.90 12.20
C VAL A 75 -0.80 20.81 12.03
N THR A 76 -1.73 20.73 12.99
CA THR A 76 -2.90 19.84 12.91
C THR A 76 -4.14 20.64 12.53
N PHE A 77 -4.69 20.34 11.36
CA PHE A 77 -5.90 20.93 10.81
C PHE A 77 -7.11 20.06 11.12
N THR A 78 -7.99 20.56 11.99
CA THR A 78 -9.21 19.87 12.43
C THR A 78 -10.44 20.51 11.79
N TYR A 79 -11.33 19.69 11.24
CA TYR A 79 -12.60 20.13 10.65
C TYR A 79 -13.70 19.11 10.95
N ASN A 80 -14.96 19.47 10.77
CA ASN A 80 -16.10 18.56 10.79
C ASN A 80 -16.88 18.75 9.49
N VAL A 81 -17.44 17.66 8.96
CA VAL A 81 -18.25 17.69 7.74
C VAL A 81 -19.57 16.97 7.98
N SER A 82 -20.67 17.62 7.59
CA SER A 82 -22.02 17.08 7.64
C SER A 82 -22.68 17.14 6.26
N ASP A 83 -23.49 16.14 5.97
CA ASP A 83 -24.30 16.02 4.76
C ASP A 83 -25.37 14.96 4.99
N ASP A 84 -26.44 14.92 4.20
CA ASP A 84 -27.47 13.87 4.25
C ASP A 84 -26.99 12.58 3.56
N ASN A 85 -26.08 12.69 2.60
CA ASN A 85 -25.42 11.59 1.88
C ASN A 85 -24.02 11.30 2.41
N PRO A 86 -23.50 10.07 2.23
CA PRO A 86 -22.13 9.75 2.62
C PRO A 86 -21.09 10.60 1.88
N ILE A 87 -20.07 11.04 2.61
CA ILE A 87 -18.94 11.81 2.06
C ILE A 87 -17.96 10.86 1.40
N ARG A 88 -17.62 11.13 0.15
CA ARG A 88 -16.65 10.37 -0.64
C ARG A 88 -15.22 10.69 -0.24
N ASN A 89 -14.90 11.98 -0.16
CA ASN A 89 -13.58 12.44 0.23
C ASN A 89 -13.60 13.89 0.70
N CYS A 90 -12.55 14.29 1.41
CA CYS A 90 -12.24 15.66 1.76
C CYS A 90 -10.77 15.94 1.50
N SER A 91 -10.43 17.13 1.05
CA SER A 91 -9.07 17.54 0.74
C SER A 91 -8.67 18.80 1.49
N LEU A 92 -7.49 18.78 2.11
CA LEU A 92 -6.84 19.95 2.68
C LEU A 92 -6.24 20.79 1.56
N ILE A 93 -6.52 22.09 1.58
CA ILE A 93 -5.97 23.07 0.65
C ILE A 93 -5.11 24.02 1.47
N ILE A 94 -3.83 24.18 1.12
CA ILE A 94 -2.90 25.15 1.70
C ILE A 94 -2.47 26.13 0.62
N ASN A 95 -2.58 27.44 0.86
CA ASN A 95 -2.19 28.49 -0.08
C ASN A 95 -2.85 28.32 -1.47
N GLY A 96 -4.12 27.86 -1.48
CA GLY A 96 -4.90 27.61 -2.70
C GLY A 96 -4.58 26.31 -3.45
N VAL A 97 -3.64 25.49 -2.96
CA VAL A 97 -3.24 24.21 -3.58
C VAL A 97 -3.69 23.04 -2.73
N ILE A 98 -4.27 22.01 -3.35
CA ILE A 98 -4.61 20.75 -2.67
C ILE A 98 -3.32 20.08 -2.19
N ASP A 99 -3.22 19.82 -0.89
CA ASP A 99 -2.06 19.17 -0.26
C ASP A 99 -2.32 17.69 0.01
N GLN A 100 -3.45 17.36 0.64
CA GLN A 100 -3.81 16.00 1.04
C GLN A 100 -5.29 15.74 0.79
N THR A 101 -5.63 14.47 0.52
CA THR A 101 -7.02 14.01 0.36
C THR A 101 -7.25 12.77 1.22
N ASP A 102 -8.28 12.83 2.05
CA ASP A 102 -8.78 11.70 2.84
C ASP A 102 -10.08 11.16 2.22
N VAL A 103 -10.14 9.85 2.03
CA VAL A 103 -11.28 9.11 1.45
C VAL A 103 -12.02 8.28 2.51
N THR A 104 -11.62 8.38 3.78
CA THR A 104 -12.15 7.61 4.92
C THR A 104 -13.02 8.48 5.85
N ILE A 105 -13.76 9.41 5.25
CA ILE A 105 -14.52 10.44 5.96
C ILE A 105 -15.73 9.85 6.68
N THR A 106 -15.78 10.08 7.99
CA THR A 106 -16.99 9.84 8.80
C THR A 106 -17.69 11.16 9.08
N ARG A 107 -18.96 11.25 8.68
CA ARG A 107 -19.82 12.43 8.86
C ARG A 107 -20.06 12.76 10.32
N ASN A 108 -20.28 14.05 10.60
CA ASN A 108 -20.61 14.58 11.92
C ASN A 108 -19.53 14.32 12.99
N ILE A 109 -18.35 13.86 12.59
CA ILE A 109 -17.19 13.62 13.46
C ILE A 109 -16.06 14.56 13.02
N SER A 110 -15.30 15.04 13.99
CA SER A 110 -14.11 15.83 13.71
C SER A 110 -13.04 14.97 13.03
N GLN A 111 -12.59 15.41 11.87
CA GLN A 111 -11.50 14.84 11.09
C GLN A 111 -10.27 15.73 11.19
N THR A 112 -9.09 15.14 10.92
CA THR A 112 -7.81 15.83 11.06
C THR A 112 -6.87 15.55 9.90
N PHE A 113 -6.19 16.60 9.43
CA PHE A 113 -4.98 16.50 8.61
C PHE A 113 -3.78 17.00 9.41
N THR A 114 -2.59 16.47 9.16
CA THR A 114 -1.33 16.99 9.71
C THR A 114 -0.38 17.38 8.59
N LYS A 115 0.29 18.52 8.73
CA LYS A 115 1.27 19.00 7.74
C LYS A 115 2.38 19.79 8.41
N SER A 116 3.62 19.51 8.03
CA SER A 116 4.75 20.38 8.40
C SER A 116 4.79 21.61 7.50
N LEU A 117 4.74 22.79 8.11
CA LEU A 117 4.81 24.09 7.45
C LEU A 117 6.04 24.86 7.97
N ALA A 118 6.70 25.57 7.07
CA ALA A 118 7.78 26.48 7.43
C ALA A 118 7.23 27.75 8.11
N ASN A 119 8.09 28.53 8.76
CA ASN A 119 7.68 29.80 9.32
C ASN A 119 7.28 30.78 8.20
N ALA A 120 5.98 31.03 8.08
CA ALA A 120 5.37 31.97 7.14
C ALA A 120 3.89 32.17 7.47
N ASP A 121 3.27 33.13 6.81
CA ASP A 121 1.81 33.23 6.74
C ASP A 121 1.27 32.27 5.68
N HIS A 122 0.29 31.48 6.10
CA HIS A 122 -0.41 30.50 5.29
C HIS A 122 -1.91 30.74 5.34
N ASN A 123 -2.61 30.34 4.28
CA ASN A 123 -4.06 30.16 4.33
C ASN A 123 -4.40 28.69 4.13
N TRP A 124 -5.50 28.25 4.74
CA TRP A 124 -5.96 26.88 4.63
C TRP A 124 -7.48 26.80 4.52
N SER A 125 -7.94 25.77 3.81
CA SER A 125 -9.37 25.43 3.68
C SER A 125 -9.53 23.95 3.42
N VAL A 126 -10.76 23.46 3.48
CA VAL A 126 -11.11 22.07 3.17
C VAL A 126 -12.22 22.06 2.12
N THR A 127 -12.07 21.21 1.11
CA THR A 127 -13.12 20.90 0.12
C THR A 127 -13.54 19.45 0.28
N CYS A 128 -14.82 19.14 0.22
CA CYS A 128 -15.33 17.77 0.33
C CYS A 128 -16.31 17.46 -0.80
N TYR A 129 -16.32 16.20 -1.21
CA TYR A 129 -17.27 15.66 -2.18
C TYR A 129 -18.11 14.57 -1.53
N ASP A 130 -19.41 14.55 -1.81
CA ASP A 130 -20.26 13.42 -1.49
C ASP A 130 -20.12 12.28 -2.52
N ASN A 131 -20.85 11.19 -2.30
CA ASN A 131 -20.91 10.07 -3.25
C ASN A 131 -21.63 10.39 -4.57
N LEU A 132 -22.35 11.50 -4.66
CA LEU A 132 -23.06 11.97 -5.84
C LEU A 132 -22.34 13.12 -6.56
N GLU A 133 -21.09 13.38 -6.17
CA GLU A 133 -20.16 14.38 -6.72
C GLU A 133 -20.56 15.85 -6.45
N ASN A 134 -21.43 16.11 -5.48
CA ASN A 134 -21.68 17.47 -5.00
C ASN A 134 -20.48 17.96 -4.19
N GLN A 135 -19.99 19.17 -4.51
CA GLN A 135 -18.80 19.76 -3.91
C GLN A 135 -19.16 20.82 -2.86
N GLY A 136 -18.71 20.59 -1.62
CA GLY A 136 -18.72 21.58 -0.54
C GLY A 136 -17.35 22.22 -0.36
N ASN A 137 -17.31 23.52 -0.08
CA ASN A 137 -16.08 24.23 0.26
C ASN A 137 -16.25 24.94 1.60
N SER A 138 -15.24 24.84 2.47
CA SER A 138 -15.19 25.62 3.70
C SER A 138 -14.84 27.08 3.44
N SER A 139 -14.98 27.92 4.47
CA SER A 139 -14.27 29.21 4.52
C SER A 139 -12.76 29.01 4.48
N VAL A 140 -12.02 30.05 4.09
CA VAL A 140 -10.55 30.07 4.15
C VAL A 140 -10.12 30.70 5.47
N TYR A 141 -9.27 30.00 6.23
CA TYR A 141 -8.70 30.48 7.48
C TYR A 141 -7.24 30.85 7.29
N ASN A 142 -6.80 31.94 7.92
CA ASN A 142 -5.41 32.38 7.92
C ASN A 142 -4.67 31.80 9.13
N LEU A 143 -3.38 31.50 8.95
CA LEU A 143 -2.52 30.87 9.93
C LEU A 143 -1.10 31.43 9.80
N THR A 144 -0.57 32.00 10.87
CA THR A 144 0.84 32.41 10.94
C THR A 144 1.64 31.33 11.65
N VAL A 145 2.56 30.67 10.95
CA VAL A 145 3.49 29.69 11.54
C VAL A 145 4.77 30.40 11.92
N ASN A 146 5.17 30.33 13.19
CA ASN A 146 6.39 30.95 13.71
C ASN A 146 6.93 30.18 14.93
N TYR A 147 7.43 28.97 14.68
CA TYR A 147 8.07 28.15 15.70
C TYR A 147 9.59 28.37 15.71
N VAL A 148 10.22 28.13 16.87
CA VAL A 148 11.68 28.08 16.97
C VAL A 148 12.13 26.63 16.76
N SER A 149 12.93 26.38 15.71
CA SER A 149 13.53 25.06 15.50
C SER A 149 14.57 24.81 16.59
N SER A 150 14.45 23.70 17.33
CA SER A 150 15.50 23.26 18.25
C SER A 150 16.71 22.77 17.44
N SER A 151 17.59 23.70 17.05
CA SER A 151 18.93 23.32 16.63
C SER A 151 19.68 22.84 17.87
N THR A 152 20.07 21.56 17.89
CA THR A 152 21.11 21.06 18.79
C THR A 152 22.32 21.99 18.73
N PRO A 153 22.76 22.59 19.87
CA PRO A 153 24.04 23.28 19.90
C PRO A 153 25.13 22.24 19.73
N GLY A 154 25.82 22.26 18.59
CA GLY A 154 27.06 21.52 18.41
C GLY A 154 28.08 21.96 19.48
N SER A 155 28.39 21.04 20.39
CA SER A 155 29.43 21.21 21.40
C SER A 155 30.80 20.91 20.81
N THR A 156 31.67 21.93 20.82
CA THR A 156 33.08 21.89 21.26
C THR A 156 33.49 23.36 21.51
N GLY A 157 33.95 23.85 22.66
CA GLY A 157 34.17 23.31 23.99
C GLY A 157 34.62 24.44 24.93
N GLY A 158 34.54 24.22 26.25
CA GLY A 158 35.35 24.96 27.23
C GLY A 158 34.61 25.74 28.34
N GLY A 159 34.30 25.06 29.44
CA GLY A 159 34.62 25.54 30.80
C GLY A 159 33.57 26.34 31.57
N GLY A 160 33.14 25.80 32.72
CA GLY A 160 32.82 26.61 33.90
C GLY A 160 31.50 26.31 34.63
N GLY A 161 31.57 25.42 35.62
CA GLY A 161 30.99 25.55 36.97
C GLY A 161 29.50 25.85 37.20
N GLY A 162 28.86 25.04 38.06
CA GLY A 162 27.77 25.52 38.93
C GLY A 162 26.52 24.64 39.03
N SER A 163 26.52 23.78 40.06
CA SER A 163 25.40 23.31 40.89
C SER A 163 23.94 23.67 40.54
N GLY A 164 23.04 22.68 40.63
CA GLY A 164 21.65 22.93 41.02
C GLY A 164 20.59 21.95 40.50
N SER A 165 20.33 20.89 41.27
CA SER A 165 19.06 20.19 41.51
C SER A 165 17.89 20.23 40.48
N GLY A 166 17.44 19.02 40.11
CA GLY A 166 16.05 18.64 40.31
C GLY A 166 15.17 18.41 39.07
N GLY A 167 14.58 17.22 39.00
CA GLY A 167 13.25 17.01 38.42
C GLY A 167 13.22 16.41 37.02
N GLY A 168 12.96 15.10 36.95
CA GLY A 168 12.56 14.44 35.70
C GLY A 168 11.19 14.92 35.20
N GLY A 169 10.98 14.77 33.90
CA GLY A 169 9.71 14.99 33.23
C GLY A 169 9.87 14.61 31.76
N GLY A 170 9.41 13.40 31.43
CA GLY A 170 9.60 12.78 30.13
C GLY A 170 9.16 13.65 28.97
N SER A 171 10.02 13.73 27.95
CA SER A 171 9.63 14.08 26.60
C SER A 171 8.51 13.14 26.16
N VAL A 172 7.28 13.65 26.13
CA VAL A 172 6.23 13.04 25.31
C VAL A 172 6.72 13.11 23.85
N PRO A 173 6.93 11.97 23.16
CA PRO A 173 7.38 11.97 21.78
C PRO A 173 6.35 12.65 20.89
N ALA A 174 6.84 13.33 19.85
CA ALA A 174 6.04 13.87 18.77
C ALA A 174 5.24 12.74 18.09
N LEU A 175 3.98 12.56 18.48
CA LEU A 175 3.07 11.58 17.90
C LEU A 175 2.24 12.26 16.81
N ALA A 176 2.62 12.08 15.53
CA ALA A 176 1.68 12.03 14.38
C ALA A 176 2.34 11.94 12.97
N ASP A 177 3.52 11.34 12.81
CA ASP A 177 3.91 10.85 11.45
C ASP A 177 4.49 9.43 11.46
N ASN A 178 4.87 8.94 12.63
CA ASN A 178 5.30 7.56 12.80
C ASN A 178 4.12 6.57 12.91
N ILE A 179 2.85 7.01 12.91
CA ILE A 179 1.68 6.12 13.03
C ILE A 179 0.77 6.31 11.83
N LYS A 180 0.39 5.21 11.17
CA LYS A 180 -0.64 5.14 10.14
C LYS A 180 -1.73 4.18 10.60
N THR A 181 -3.00 4.51 10.37
CA THR A 181 -4.14 3.68 10.79
C THR A 181 -5.18 3.62 9.69
N LYS A 182 -5.80 2.45 9.52
CA LYS A 182 -6.98 2.27 8.66
C LYS A 182 -8.03 1.44 9.37
N THR A 183 -9.29 1.85 9.20
CA THR A 183 -10.46 1.17 9.76
C THR A 183 -11.37 0.68 8.63
N TRP A 184 -11.93 -0.51 8.80
CA TRP A 184 -12.94 -1.10 7.94
C TRP A 184 -14.22 -1.27 8.75
N TYR A 185 -15.36 -0.86 8.18
CA TYR A 185 -16.67 -1.09 8.80
C TYR A 185 -16.96 -2.58 8.98
N GLU A 186 -16.68 -3.37 7.94
CA GLU A 186 -16.84 -4.82 7.95
C GLU A 186 -15.69 -5.48 7.19
N VAL A 187 -15.21 -6.60 7.73
CA VAL A 187 -14.27 -7.51 7.08
C VAL A 187 -14.85 -8.92 7.14
N TYR A 188 -14.65 -9.70 6.07
CA TYR A 188 -15.23 -11.03 5.94
C TYR A 188 -14.15 -12.10 5.80
N LYS A 189 -14.38 -13.25 6.41
CA LYS A 189 -13.55 -14.44 6.31
C LYS A 189 -13.34 -14.83 4.84
N GLY A 190 -12.08 -15.06 4.49
CA GLY A 190 -11.71 -15.45 3.12
C GLY A 190 -11.80 -14.31 2.09
N LYS A 191 -12.01 -13.07 2.54
CA LYS A 191 -11.77 -11.86 1.73
C LYS A 191 -10.46 -11.22 2.16
N GLU A 192 -9.59 -10.99 1.19
CA GLU A 192 -8.36 -10.23 1.38
C GLU A 192 -8.72 -8.73 1.49
N ILE A 193 -8.17 -8.07 2.51
CA ILE A 193 -8.20 -6.61 2.60
C ILE A 193 -6.90 -6.04 2.04
N GLU A 194 -7.00 -4.85 1.44
CA GLU A 194 -5.85 -4.13 0.87
C GLU A 194 -5.79 -2.71 1.43
N TRP A 195 -4.58 -2.27 1.75
CA TRP A 195 -4.28 -0.93 2.24
C TRP A 195 -2.99 -0.42 1.65
N GLU A 196 -3.11 0.57 0.75
CA GLU A 196 -2.00 1.40 0.31
C GLU A 196 -1.77 2.53 1.31
N ILE A 197 -0.62 2.52 1.97
CA ILE A 197 -0.20 3.50 2.98
C ILE A 197 0.50 4.68 2.29
N GLY A 198 1.24 4.41 1.22
CA GLY A 198 1.94 5.43 0.43
C GLY A 198 3.34 5.74 0.97
N ASP A 199 3.61 7.02 1.23
CA ASP A 199 4.92 7.55 1.61
C ASP A 199 5.30 7.23 3.07
N PHE A 200 5.55 5.95 3.34
CA PHE A 200 5.88 5.44 4.68
C PHE A 200 6.82 4.23 4.56
N THR A 201 7.50 3.85 5.65
CA THR A 201 8.43 2.69 5.64
C THR A 201 7.70 1.42 5.19
N VAL A 202 6.51 1.18 5.75
CA VAL A 202 5.56 0.17 5.25
C VAL A 202 4.66 0.87 4.24
N THR A 203 4.76 0.48 2.97
CA THR A 203 4.10 1.20 1.88
C THR A 203 2.72 0.62 1.57
N SER A 204 2.52 -0.68 1.81
CA SER A 204 1.27 -1.37 1.53
C SER A 204 1.13 -2.64 2.37
N LEU A 205 -0.11 -2.98 2.70
CA LEU A 205 -0.50 -4.19 3.43
C LEU A 205 -1.65 -4.90 2.70
N LYS A 206 -1.54 -6.22 2.55
CA LYS A 206 -2.65 -7.10 2.18
C LYS A 206 -2.83 -8.15 3.25
N ALA A 207 -4.05 -8.45 3.68
CA ALA A 207 -4.28 -9.40 4.75
C ALA A 207 -5.50 -10.30 4.52
N ASP A 208 -5.30 -11.59 4.75
CA ASP A 208 -6.34 -12.61 4.77
C ASP A 208 -7.00 -12.65 6.15
N ILE A 209 -8.32 -12.45 6.16
CA ILE A 209 -9.11 -12.40 7.39
C ILE A 209 -9.62 -13.80 7.76
N GLU A 210 -9.45 -14.18 9.03
CA GLU A 210 -9.80 -15.51 9.53
C GLU A 210 -11.28 -15.63 9.98
N ARG A 211 -11.88 -14.50 10.38
CA ARG A 211 -13.26 -14.43 10.89
C ARG A 211 -13.94 -13.14 10.44
N ASP A 212 -15.25 -13.20 10.23
CA ASP A 212 -16.04 -12.00 10.00
C ASP A 212 -15.95 -11.08 11.22
N SER A 213 -15.78 -9.78 11.01
CA SER A 213 -15.72 -8.81 12.09
C SER A 213 -16.16 -7.43 11.61
N SER A 214 -16.79 -6.68 12.51
CA SER A 214 -17.13 -5.28 12.31
C SER A 214 -16.16 -4.37 13.05
N GLU A 215 -16.00 -3.14 12.56
CA GLU A 215 -15.10 -2.12 13.15
C GLU A 215 -13.65 -2.60 13.26
N ALA A 216 -13.19 -3.34 12.25
CA ALA A 216 -11.82 -3.84 12.18
C ALA A 216 -10.84 -2.70 11.93
N LYS A 217 -9.70 -2.69 12.62
CA LYS A 217 -8.70 -1.64 12.49
C LYS A 217 -7.29 -2.23 12.44
N ILE A 218 -6.45 -1.70 11.56
CA ILE A 218 -5.01 -1.95 11.55
C ILE A 218 -4.30 -0.63 11.83
N THR A 219 -3.32 -0.67 12.74
CA THR A 219 -2.42 0.45 13.03
C THR A 219 -0.99 -0.01 12.79
N VAL A 220 -0.24 0.78 12.03
CA VAL A 220 1.20 0.60 11.81
C VAL A 220 1.93 1.75 12.49
N THR A 221 2.84 1.42 13.40
CA THR A 221 3.64 2.37 14.18
C THR A 221 5.11 2.16 13.85
N LEU A 222 5.75 3.10 13.17
CA LEU A 222 7.20 3.20 13.04
C LEU A 222 7.81 3.57 14.40
N LEU A 223 8.87 2.87 14.78
CA LEU A 223 9.55 3.02 16.05
C LEU A 223 10.96 3.55 15.78
N GLU A 224 11.31 4.66 16.42
CA GLU A 224 12.64 5.29 16.29
C GLU A 224 13.73 4.42 16.94
N GLU A 225 13.36 3.64 17.95
CA GLU A 225 14.24 2.71 18.65
C GLU A 225 13.61 1.31 18.74
N LYS A 226 14.43 0.33 19.09
CA LYS A 226 13.92 -1.02 19.39
C LYS A 226 12.93 -0.94 20.57
N PRO A 227 11.87 -1.77 20.60
CA PRO A 227 10.96 -1.78 21.74
C PRO A 227 11.66 -2.10 23.07
N GLU A 228 11.17 -1.50 24.17
CA GLU A 228 11.62 -1.83 25.52
C GLU A 228 11.44 -3.33 25.80
N ASN A 229 12.42 -3.96 26.45
CA ASN A 229 12.44 -5.39 26.79
C ASN A 229 12.51 -6.39 25.61
N ILE A 230 12.82 -5.93 24.39
CA ILE A 230 13.13 -6.81 23.25
C ILE A 230 14.63 -6.74 22.92
N SER A 231 15.24 -7.88 22.62
CA SER A 231 16.62 -7.96 22.13
C SER A 231 16.75 -7.25 20.78
N ALA A 232 17.88 -6.58 20.52
CA ALA A 232 18.12 -6.00 19.20
C ALA A 232 18.31 -7.12 18.16
N VAL A 233 17.92 -6.86 16.91
CA VAL A 233 18.39 -7.66 15.78
C VAL A 233 19.73 -7.12 15.29
N ASP A 234 20.52 -7.96 14.62
CA ASP A 234 21.77 -7.53 14.02
C ASP A 234 21.52 -6.59 12.83
N ASN A 235 22.26 -5.48 12.81
CA ASN A 235 22.22 -4.45 11.77
C ASN A 235 20.78 -4.00 11.36
N PRO A 236 20.03 -3.39 12.30
CA PRO A 236 18.67 -2.92 12.04
C PRO A 236 18.68 -1.65 11.17
N TYR A 237 17.69 -1.55 10.28
CA TYR A 237 17.33 -0.32 9.56
C TYR A 237 16.24 0.42 10.33
N HIS A 238 15.04 -0.15 10.42
CA HIS A 238 13.90 0.40 11.14
C HIS A 238 13.13 -0.69 11.89
N TYR A 239 12.56 -0.31 13.04
CA TYR A 239 11.59 -1.12 13.77
C TYR A 239 10.18 -0.56 13.53
N PHE A 240 9.18 -1.43 13.48
CA PHE A 240 7.79 -1.01 13.46
C PHE A 240 6.89 -2.04 14.11
N GLU A 241 5.74 -1.60 14.61
CA GLU A 241 4.70 -2.44 15.16
C GLU A 241 3.49 -2.42 14.24
N ILE A 242 2.87 -3.57 14.01
CA ILE A 242 1.54 -3.65 13.43
C ILE A 242 0.59 -4.22 14.48
N THR A 243 -0.45 -3.47 14.81
CA THR A 243 -1.50 -3.89 15.74
C THR A 243 -2.86 -3.95 15.06
N THR A 244 -3.74 -4.76 15.62
CA THR A 244 -5.09 -4.97 15.10
C THR A 244 -6.12 -4.83 16.19
N GLN A 245 -7.27 -4.24 15.87
CA GLN A 245 -8.46 -4.23 16.72
C GLN A 245 -9.62 -4.88 15.97
N ASN A 246 -10.43 -5.67 16.69
CA ASN A 246 -11.63 -6.33 16.15
C ASN A 246 -11.38 -7.12 14.86
N MET A 247 -10.22 -7.77 14.73
CA MET A 247 -9.93 -8.63 13.59
C MET A 247 -8.88 -9.67 13.95
N ASN A 248 -8.87 -10.78 13.21
CA ASN A 248 -7.83 -11.79 13.28
C ASN A 248 -7.27 -12.06 11.89
N VAL A 249 -5.96 -12.01 11.78
CA VAL A 249 -5.24 -12.09 10.51
C VAL A 249 -4.62 -13.47 10.39
N LYS A 250 -5.01 -14.19 9.34
CA LYS A 250 -4.49 -15.53 9.04
C LYS A 250 -3.10 -15.45 8.42
N LYS A 251 -2.93 -14.49 7.51
CA LYS A 251 -1.73 -14.22 6.73
C LYS A 251 -1.78 -12.76 6.25
N ALA A 252 -0.63 -12.13 6.09
CA ALA A 252 -0.52 -10.83 5.46
C ALA A 252 0.74 -10.70 4.61
N ASP A 253 0.62 -9.98 3.51
CA ASP A 253 1.74 -9.48 2.72
C ASP A 253 2.06 -8.05 3.13
N ILE A 254 3.33 -7.82 3.47
CA ILE A 254 3.86 -6.52 3.87
C ILE A 254 4.80 -6.04 2.77
N GLN A 255 4.46 -4.92 2.14
CA GLN A 255 5.40 -4.19 1.29
C GLN A 255 6.05 -3.07 2.08
N PHE A 256 7.37 -3.00 1.98
CA PHE A 256 8.17 -1.97 2.65
C PHE A 256 9.31 -1.50 1.75
N ARG A 257 9.87 -0.35 2.09
CA ARG A 257 10.95 0.29 1.35
C ARG A 257 12.18 0.50 2.22
N VAL A 258 13.35 0.49 1.59
CA VAL A 258 14.66 0.68 2.23
C VAL A 258 15.51 1.59 1.38
N ASP A 259 16.21 2.55 2.00
CA ASP A 259 17.13 3.44 1.30
C ASP A 259 18.16 2.65 0.49
N ARG A 260 18.35 3.04 -0.78
CA ARG A 260 19.25 2.33 -1.70
C ARG A 260 20.69 2.32 -1.21
N SER A 261 21.15 3.42 -0.63
CA SER A 261 22.50 3.55 -0.07
C SER A 261 22.68 2.62 1.13
N TRP A 262 21.68 2.51 2.00
CA TRP A 262 21.72 1.64 3.16
C TRP A 262 21.68 0.16 2.77
N ALA A 263 20.83 -0.21 1.80
CA ALA A 263 20.65 -1.57 1.32
C ALA A 263 21.84 -2.09 0.47
N ALA A 264 22.78 -1.24 0.07
CA ALA A 264 23.90 -1.64 -0.77
C ALA A 264 24.78 -2.70 -0.08
N GLY A 265 25.03 -3.81 -0.78
CA GLY A 265 25.86 -4.92 -0.29
C GLY A 265 25.22 -5.80 0.79
N LYS A 266 23.91 -5.63 1.05
CA LYS A 266 23.18 -6.35 2.09
C LYS A 266 22.02 -7.15 1.50
N GLU A 267 21.78 -8.33 2.02
CA GLU A 267 20.53 -9.05 1.86
C GLU A 267 19.51 -8.47 2.86
N ILE A 268 18.36 -8.03 2.36
CA ILE A 268 17.33 -7.40 3.18
C ILE A 268 16.41 -8.46 3.74
N ILE A 269 16.22 -8.46 5.05
CA ILE A 269 15.42 -9.43 5.78
C ILE A 269 14.39 -8.68 6.63
N LEU A 270 13.16 -9.21 6.69
CA LEU A 270 12.15 -8.74 7.62
C LEU A 270 12.08 -9.73 8.77
N SER A 271 12.38 -9.32 9.99
CA SER A 271 12.25 -10.20 11.17
C SER A 271 10.96 -9.85 11.91
N ARG A 272 10.21 -10.86 12.35
CA ARG A 272 9.02 -10.70 13.21
C ARG A 272 9.32 -11.19 14.61
N TYR A 273 8.91 -10.44 15.61
CA TYR A 273 9.02 -10.85 17.00
C TYR A 273 7.80 -11.69 17.44
N ASN A 274 8.05 -12.85 18.03
CA ASN A 274 7.06 -13.64 18.77
C ASN A 274 7.78 -14.53 19.78
N ARG A 275 7.96 -14.02 21.01
CA ARG A 275 8.82 -14.64 22.06
C ARG A 275 10.29 -14.82 21.62
N GLY A 276 10.71 -14.07 20.61
CA GLY A 276 12.00 -14.19 19.92
C GLY A 276 11.88 -13.68 18.48
N TRP A 277 13.00 -13.29 17.88
CA TRP A 277 13.02 -12.88 16.47
C TRP A 277 13.02 -14.09 15.55
N ALA A 278 12.16 -14.06 14.54
CA ALA A 278 12.13 -15.04 13.46
C ALA A 278 12.21 -14.31 12.12
N ASP A 279 13.13 -14.74 11.27
CA ASP A 279 13.32 -14.14 9.95
C ASP A 279 12.23 -14.57 8.98
N ILE A 280 11.74 -13.58 8.24
CA ILE A 280 10.78 -13.72 7.15
C ILE A 280 11.55 -13.36 5.87
N PRO A 281 11.67 -14.31 4.93
CA PRO A 281 12.29 -14.05 3.64
C PRO A 281 11.61 -12.90 2.92
N THR A 282 12.41 -12.03 2.30
CA THR A 282 11.90 -10.88 1.55
C THR A 282 12.14 -11.08 0.05
N ARG A 283 11.24 -10.54 -0.76
CA ARG A 283 11.35 -10.54 -2.21
C ARG A 283 11.47 -9.12 -2.72
N TYR A 284 12.55 -8.81 -3.40
CA TYR A 284 12.69 -7.56 -4.14
C TYR A 284 11.58 -7.41 -5.19
N THR A 285 10.91 -6.27 -5.22
CA THR A 285 9.81 -5.99 -6.15
C THR A 285 10.18 -4.96 -7.19
N ARG A 286 10.67 -3.79 -6.76
CA ARG A 286 11.06 -2.67 -7.63
C ARG A 286 12.06 -1.75 -6.93
N ARG A 287 12.55 -0.74 -7.66
CA ARG A 287 13.31 0.40 -7.13
C ARG A 287 12.85 1.68 -7.79
N ASP A 288 13.08 2.79 -7.10
CA ASP A 288 13.03 4.13 -7.69
C ASP A 288 14.39 4.84 -7.55
N LEU A 289 14.39 6.17 -7.55
CA LEU A 289 15.61 6.97 -7.39
C LEU A 289 16.21 6.87 -5.99
N THR A 290 15.40 6.66 -4.96
CA THR A 290 15.80 6.75 -3.55
C THR A 290 15.76 5.39 -2.84
N TYR A 291 14.74 4.58 -3.11
CA TYR A 291 14.41 3.38 -2.36
C TYR A 291 14.41 2.10 -3.21
N ASN A 292 14.73 0.99 -2.54
CA ASN A 292 14.41 -0.37 -2.98
C ASN A 292 13.14 -0.83 -2.25
N TYR A 293 12.25 -1.53 -2.96
CA TYR A 293 10.98 -2.03 -2.44
C TYR A 293 11.01 -3.54 -2.34
N TYR A 294 10.46 -4.07 -1.25
CA TYR A 294 10.45 -5.48 -0.91
C TYR A 294 9.06 -5.91 -0.49
N ASN A 295 8.75 -7.19 -0.67
CA ASN A 295 7.54 -7.84 -0.15
C ASN A 295 7.92 -8.99 0.77
N ALA A 296 7.23 -9.15 1.89
CA ALA A 296 7.40 -10.27 2.81
C ALA A 296 6.04 -10.78 3.31
N GLU A 297 5.90 -12.09 3.42
CA GLU A 297 4.67 -12.75 3.84
C GLU A 297 4.77 -13.17 5.32
N THR A 298 3.85 -12.69 6.15
CA THR A 298 3.78 -13.04 7.57
C THR A 298 2.50 -13.79 7.93
N LYS A 299 2.56 -14.66 8.95
CA LYS A 299 1.38 -15.36 9.52
C LYS A 299 0.63 -14.55 10.56
N GLY A 300 0.99 -13.29 10.76
CA GLY A 300 0.33 -12.40 11.71
C GLY A 300 1.15 -11.16 12.01
N PHE A 301 0.56 -10.26 12.80
CA PHE A 301 1.17 -9.00 13.16
C PHE A 301 1.81 -9.04 14.55
N SER A 302 2.81 -8.18 14.77
CA SER A 302 3.56 -7.97 16.02
C SER A 302 4.55 -6.82 15.80
N TYR A 303 5.64 -6.78 16.57
CA TYR A 303 6.85 -6.03 16.24
C TYR A 303 7.59 -6.67 15.08
N PHE A 304 8.12 -5.82 14.23
CA PHE A 304 8.94 -6.16 13.08
C PHE A 304 10.22 -5.33 13.08
N ALA A 305 11.27 -5.89 12.51
CA ALA A 305 12.53 -5.21 12.24
C ALA A 305 12.93 -5.44 10.79
N ILE A 306 13.22 -4.37 10.07
CA ILE A 306 13.91 -4.46 8.78
C ILE A 306 15.40 -4.50 9.09
N ARG A 307 16.10 -5.55 8.67
CA ARG A 307 17.54 -5.71 8.89
C ARG A 307 18.27 -6.08 7.61
N GLY A 308 19.58 -5.91 7.63
CA GLY A 308 20.45 -6.16 6.49
C GLY A 308 21.56 -7.12 6.89
N GLU A 309 21.67 -8.23 6.18
CA GLU A 309 22.75 -9.19 6.36
C GLU A 309 23.84 -8.91 5.32
N SER A 310 25.07 -8.70 5.77
CA SER A 310 26.19 -8.47 4.85
C SER A 310 26.38 -9.69 3.97
N ILE A 311 26.34 -9.50 2.66
CA ILE A 311 26.69 -10.57 1.74
C ILE A 311 28.22 -10.65 1.75
N GLU A 312 28.77 -11.60 2.50
CA GLU A 312 30.19 -11.95 2.35
C GLU A 312 30.39 -12.36 0.89
N LYS A 313 31.19 -11.58 0.16
CA LYS A 313 31.70 -12.04 -1.13
C LYS A 313 32.57 -13.25 -0.81
N GLU A 314 32.23 -14.42 -1.34
CA GLU A 314 33.22 -15.49 -1.46
C GLU A 314 34.45 -14.87 -2.14
N GLU A 315 35.54 -14.70 -1.39
CA GLU A 315 36.84 -14.42 -1.96
C GLU A 315 37.16 -15.60 -2.87
N ASP A 316 37.11 -15.33 -4.18
CA ASP A 316 37.72 -16.18 -5.19
C ASP A 316 39.16 -16.45 -4.74
N LEU A 317 39.44 -17.69 -4.34
CA LEU A 317 40.75 -18.16 -3.96
C LEU A 317 41.67 -17.99 -5.18
N THR A 318 42.30 -16.83 -5.25
CA THR A 318 43.37 -16.53 -6.19
C THR A 318 44.51 -17.49 -5.90
N VAL A 319 44.63 -18.53 -6.72
CA VAL A 319 45.78 -19.43 -6.75
C VAL A 319 47.00 -18.56 -7.05
N LYS A 320 47.86 -18.40 -6.03
CA LYS A 320 49.21 -17.89 -6.20
C LYS A 320 49.99 -18.89 -7.05
N GLU A 321 50.37 -18.49 -8.25
CA GLU A 321 51.45 -19.14 -8.98
C GLU A 321 52.76 -18.83 -8.27
N ASP A 322 53.38 -19.84 -7.66
CA ASP A 322 54.81 -19.84 -7.40
C ASP A 322 55.46 -21.04 -8.10
N ILE A 323 56.52 -20.69 -8.83
CA ILE A 323 57.32 -21.48 -9.75
C ILE A 323 58.31 -22.36 -8.96
N ILE A 324 58.33 -23.68 -9.19
CA ILE A 324 59.55 -24.50 -9.10
C ILE A 324 59.51 -25.62 -10.17
N GLN A 325 60.60 -25.72 -10.94
CA GLN A 325 60.87 -26.69 -12.00
C GLN A 325 61.46 -28.02 -11.50
N ASN A 326 61.23 -29.07 -12.31
CA ASN A 326 61.98 -30.34 -12.51
C ASN A 326 61.88 -31.40 -11.38
N GLU A 327 61.75 -32.72 -11.63
CA GLU A 327 62.24 -33.56 -12.74
C GLU A 327 61.57 -34.97 -12.69
N THR A 328 61.31 -35.62 -13.85
CA THR A 328 61.30 -37.10 -14.17
C THR A 328 60.40 -38.09 -13.38
N GLN A 329 59.76 -39.17 -13.86
CA GLN A 329 59.74 -39.97 -15.10
C GLN A 329 58.52 -40.95 -15.07
N GLU A 330 58.06 -41.42 -16.26
CA GLU A 330 57.32 -42.68 -16.61
C GLU A 330 55.98 -43.06 -15.91
N GLU A 331 54.83 -43.03 -16.63
CA GLU A 331 54.16 -44.13 -17.40
C GLU A 331 53.62 -45.27 -16.48
N ILE A 332 52.31 -45.52 -16.35
CA ILE A 332 51.55 -46.55 -17.12
C ILE A 332 50.02 -46.51 -16.74
N GLU A 333 49.17 -46.66 -17.77
CA GLU A 333 47.75 -47.16 -17.84
C GLU A 333 46.49 -46.31 -17.50
N LYS A 334 45.63 -46.22 -18.53
CA LYS A 334 44.17 -45.92 -18.58
C LYS A 334 43.34 -47.21 -18.33
N PRO A 335 41.98 -47.21 -18.26
CA PRO A 335 41.00 -46.13 -18.00
C PRO A 335 39.90 -46.53 -16.98
N ILE A 336 39.38 -45.60 -16.16
CA ILE A 336 38.06 -45.80 -15.49
C ILE A 336 37.18 -44.55 -15.57
N ARG A 337 35.89 -44.82 -15.72
CA ARG A 337 34.80 -43.99 -16.23
C ARG A 337 34.08 -43.13 -15.18
N LEU A 338 33.53 -42.03 -15.72
CA LEU A 338 32.24 -41.36 -15.45
C LEU A 338 31.96 -40.80 -14.05
N GLY A 339 31.71 -39.48 -14.00
CA GLY A 339 31.03 -38.90 -12.85
C GLY A 339 30.84 -37.38 -12.79
N GLN A 340 30.87 -36.62 -13.90
CA GLN A 340 30.43 -35.23 -13.85
C GLN A 340 28.91 -35.14 -13.60
N LYS A 341 28.53 -34.65 -12.42
CA LYS A 341 27.21 -34.15 -12.05
C LYS A 341 27.47 -33.12 -10.94
N LYS A 342 27.04 -31.86 -10.98
CA LYS A 342 25.84 -31.25 -11.56
C LYS A 342 26.18 -29.77 -11.85
N ASN A 343 25.72 -29.26 -12.99
CA ASN A 343 25.18 -27.88 -13.16
C ASN A 343 24.60 -27.61 -14.57
N THR A 344 24.36 -28.65 -15.39
CA THR A 344 23.85 -28.48 -16.77
C THR A 344 22.32 -28.51 -16.88
N ALA A 345 21.58 -28.94 -15.84
CA ALA A 345 20.12 -29.11 -15.94
C ALA A 345 19.33 -27.79 -15.90
N ARG A 346 19.83 -26.74 -15.25
CA ARG A 346 19.10 -25.48 -15.10
C ARG A 346 19.11 -24.63 -16.39
N ASN A 347 20.19 -24.71 -17.17
CA ASN A 347 20.29 -23.98 -18.44
C ASN A 347 19.56 -24.69 -19.59
N ILE A 348 19.50 -26.03 -19.62
CA ILE A 348 18.76 -26.77 -20.67
C ILE A 348 17.24 -26.55 -20.56
N VAL A 349 16.69 -26.42 -19.35
CA VAL A 349 15.25 -26.17 -19.15
C VAL A 349 14.84 -24.78 -19.63
N ILE A 350 15.68 -23.76 -19.44
CA ILE A 350 15.42 -22.39 -19.92
C ILE A 350 15.40 -22.36 -21.46
N PHE A 351 16.40 -22.99 -22.11
CA PHE A 351 16.42 -23.09 -23.58
C PHE A 351 15.24 -23.89 -24.15
N ALA A 352 14.77 -24.93 -23.45
CA ALA A 352 13.59 -25.69 -23.87
C ALA A 352 12.29 -24.86 -23.80
N ILE A 353 12.14 -24.02 -22.77
CA ILE A 353 10.96 -23.14 -22.62
C ILE A 353 10.96 -22.06 -23.71
N GLU A 354 12.10 -21.43 -23.99
CA GLU A 354 12.20 -20.44 -25.08
C GLU A 354 11.90 -21.07 -26.45
N MET A 355 12.37 -22.30 -26.70
CA MET A 355 12.07 -22.99 -27.97
C MET A 355 10.59 -23.34 -28.12
N ILE A 356 9.90 -23.74 -27.03
CA ILE A 356 8.44 -24.01 -27.04
C ILE A 356 7.66 -22.71 -27.33
N ILE A 357 8.07 -21.59 -26.75
CA ILE A 357 7.43 -20.28 -27.00
C ILE A 357 7.60 -19.90 -28.48
N ILE A 358 8.80 -20.05 -29.05
CA ILE A 358 9.07 -19.76 -30.48
C ILE A 358 8.22 -20.65 -31.41
N ILE A 359 8.11 -21.95 -31.13
CA ILE A 359 7.28 -22.88 -31.90
C ILE A 359 5.79 -22.52 -31.80
N SER A 360 5.32 -22.09 -30.62
CA SER A 360 3.93 -21.69 -30.43
C SER A 360 3.58 -20.43 -31.23
N LEU A 361 4.47 -19.42 -31.24
CA LEU A 361 4.32 -18.20 -32.05
C LEU A 361 4.34 -18.50 -33.55
N ALA A 362 5.22 -19.39 -34.01
CA ALA A 362 5.26 -19.81 -35.41
C ALA A 362 3.95 -20.49 -35.87
N ARG A 363 3.33 -21.31 -35.00
CA ARG A 363 2.01 -21.93 -35.28
C ARG A 363 0.90 -20.90 -35.36
N VAL A 364 0.87 -19.92 -34.46
CA VAL A 364 -0.13 -18.82 -34.50
C VAL A 364 0.00 -18.01 -35.79
N ILE A 365 1.23 -17.68 -36.20
CA ILE A 365 1.49 -16.94 -37.44
C ILE A 365 1.05 -17.76 -38.67
N MET A 366 1.29 -19.07 -38.70
CA MET A 366 0.81 -19.94 -39.78
C MET A 366 -0.72 -20.00 -39.85
N VAL A 367 -1.41 -20.12 -38.71
CA VAL A 367 -2.88 -20.09 -38.66
C VAL A 367 -3.41 -18.75 -39.14
N TYR A 368 -2.78 -17.64 -38.74
CA TYR A 368 -3.15 -16.30 -39.17
C TYR A 368 -2.95 -16.11 -40.69
N LYS A 369 -1.81 -16.57 -41.23
CA LYS A 369 -1.55 -16.55 -42.68
C LYS A 369 -2.56 -17.41 -43.45
N LYS A 370 -2.92 -18.59 -42.94
CA LYS A 370 -3.91 -19.50 -43.57
C LYS A 370 -5.33 -18.89 -43.52
N LYS A 371 -5.71 -18.25 -42.41
CA LYS A 371 -6.99 -17.54 -42.28
C LYS A 371 -7.06 -16.32 -43.20
N ARG A 372 -5.98 -15.53 -43.29
CA ARG A 372 -5.85 -14.38 -44.22
C ARG A 372 -5.90 -14.82 -45.69
N ALA A 373 -5.27 -15.93 -46.05
CA ALA A 373 -5.34 -16.50 -47.40
C ALA A 373 -6.75 -17.01 -47.74
N ARG A 374 -7.46 -17.61 -46.77
CA ARG A 374 -8.85 -18.06 -46.94
C ARG A 374 -9.81 -16.87 -47.12
N ILE A 375 -9.62 -15.78 -46.36
CA ILE A 375 -10.39 -14.54 -46.52
C ILE A 375 -10.14 -13.88 -47.89
N ARG A 376 -8.91 -13.94 -48.42
CA ARG A 376 -8.59 -13.43 -49.77
C ARG A 376 -9.20 -14.25 -50.91
N ARG A 377 -9.46 -15.55 -50.72
CA ARG A 377 -10.15 -16.42 -51.70
C ARG A 377 -11.67 -16.29 -51.69
N ILE A 378 -12.26 -15.67 -50.67
CA ILE A 378 -13.72 -15.42 -50.57
C ILE A 378 -14.07 -14.02 -51.14
N ARG A 379 -13.07 -13.18 -51.42
CA ARG A 379 -13.22 -11.81 -51.99
C ARG A 379 -12.81 -11.69 -53.47
N LYS A 380 -12.51 -12.80 -54.13
CA LYS A 380 -12.44 -12.95 -55.60
C LYS A 380 -13.52 -13.94 -55.98
#